data_AF-A0A4Y2KKC9-F1
#
_entry.id   AF-A0A4Y2KKC9-F1
#
_cell.length_a   1.000
_cell.length_b   1.000
_cell.length_c   1.000
_cell.angle_alpha   90.00
_cell.angle_beta   90.00
_cell.angle_gamma   90.00
#
_symmetry.space_group_name_H-M   'P 1'
#
loop_
_entity.id
_entity.type
_entity.pdbx_description
1 polymer ?
#
loop_
_entity_poly.entity_id
_entity_poly.type
_entity_poly.pdbx_seq_one_letter_code
_entity_poly.pdbx_strand_id
1 'polypeptide(L)'
;MTEFLSPEFSIYRQFDGSRPVLAVADLKLVREVLVKEFPSFTDRRISHLLSDIDVLKSMLFVLAGEEWKQMRSVLSPCFTPGKIKRVVNIIKECGRTTAENFRTAAKSGKPIQVKKFYVAYAMDVIASAAFSVQLDSYNDPKNKFFQSAEKAFSTYFNIKYAFHRKYKIKKIFRFLAYFNMCEYPLHTTLLYTTTHPDSRDKNLRFAVWMGVRRNFIEQKRKKIFIQV
;
A
#
# COMPACT_ATOMS: atom_id res chain seq x y z
N MET A 1 -15.46 -5.38 -8.35
CA MET A 1 -14.83 -4.21 -7.67
C MET A 1 -15.31 -2.88 -8.24
N THR A 2 -15.80 -2.81 -9.49
CA THR A 2 -16.46 -1.63 -10.09
C THR A 2 -17.94 -1.45 -9.69
N GLU A 3 -18.55 -2.45 -9.06
CA GLU A 3 -19.96 -2.48 -8.67
C GLU A 3 -20.36 -1.42 -7.63
N PHE A 4 -19.39 -0.82 -6.93
CA PHE A 4 -19.62 0.23 -5.93
C PHE A 4 -19.56 1.66 -6.49
N LEU A 5 -19.18 1.82 -7.76
CA LEU A 5 -19.18 3.11 -8.45
C LEU A 5 -20.48 3.26 -9.25
N SER A 6 -21.63 3.10 -8.57
CA SER A 6 -22.88 3.57 -9.17
C SER A 6 -22.78 5.10 -9.33
N PRO A 7 -23.27 5.67 -10.45
CA PRO A 7 -23.19 7.10 -10.71
C PRO A 7 -23.91 7.97 -9.67
N GLU A 8 -24.65 7.35 -8.75
CA GLU A 8 -25.42 8.01 -7.69
C GLU A 8 -24.57 8.43 -6.48
N PHE A 9 -23.40 7.82 -6.24
CA PHE A 9 -22.59 8.12 -5.05
C PHE A 9 -21.18 8.58 -5.42
N SER A 10 -20.94 9.89 -5.33
CA SER A 10 -19.64 10.50 -5.61
C SER A 10 -18.62 10.34 -4.47
N ILE A 11 -19.07 9.92 -3.28
CA ILE A 11 -18.24 9.69 -2.09
C ILE A 11 -18.82 8.52 -1.32
N TYR A 12 -18.00 7.55 -0.92
CA TYR A 12 -18.44 6.49 0.00
C TYR A 12 -17.37 6.12 1.02
N ARG A 13 -17.83 5.71 2.20
CA ARG A 13 -16.98 5.24 3.30
C ARG A 13 -16.90 3.71 3.23
N GLN A 14 -15.70 3.19 3.35
CA GLN A 14 -15.43 1.77 3.55
C GLN A 14 -14.50 1.57 4.74
N PHE A 15 -14.38 0.33 5.21
CA PHE A 15 -13.45 -0.03 6.27
C PHE A 15 -12.51 -1.13 5.80
N ASP A 16 -11.21 -0.86 5.86
CA ASP A 16 -10.18 -1.87 5.68
C ASP A 16 -9.78 -2.42 7.06
N GLY A 17 -10.50 -3.45 7.50
CA GLY A 17 -10.42 -3.93 8.88
C GLY A 17 -10.87 -2.83 9.85
N SER A 18 -9.99 -2.42 10.76
CA SER A 18 -10.27 -1.33 11.71
C SER A 18 -9.97 0.08 11.18
N ARG A 19 -9.49 0.19 9.93
CA ARG A 19 -9.10 1.48 9.34
C ARG A 19 -10.24 2.04 8.48
N PRO A 20 -10.77 3.23 8.80
CA PRO A 20 -11.72 3.89 7.91
C PRO A 20 -11.00 4.36 6.64
N VAL A 21 -11.63 4.15 5.49
CA VAL A 21 -11.16 4.60 4.19
C VAL A 21 -12.30 5.35 3.51
N LEU A 22 -11.97 6.50 2.93
CA LEU A 22 -12.90 7.31 2.16
C LEU A 22 -12.53 7.19 0.68
N ALA A 23 -13.45 6.66 -0.12
CA ALA A 23 -13.34 6.66 -1.56
C ALA A 23 -14.04 7.91 -2.10
N VAL A 24 -13.34 8.66 -2.94
CA VAL A 24 -13.80 9.95 -3.47
C VAL A 24 -13.75 9.88 -5.00
N ALA A 25 -14.91 9.97 -5.63
CA ALA A 25 -15.08 10.03 -7.09
C ALA A 25 -15.48 11.43 -7.59
N ASP A 26 -15.83 12.36 -6.69
CA ASP A 26 -16.08 13.75 -7.04
C ASP A 26 -14.78 14.47 -7.48
N LEU A 27 -14.74 14.94 -8.73
CA LEU A 27 -13.57 15.61 -9.30
C LEU A 27 -13.13 16.88 -8.55
N LYS A 28 -14.08 17.64 -7.98
CA LYS A 28 -13.75 18.85 -7.21
C LYS A 28 -13.02 18.46 -5.93
N LEU A 29 -13.49 17.43 -5.24
CA LEU A 29 -12.84 16.92 -4.03
C LEU A 29 -11.53 16.21 -4.33
N VAL A 30 -11.43 15.45 -5.43
CA VAL A 30 -10.17 14.86 -5.88
C VAL A 30 -9.12 15.94 -6.11
N ARG A 31 -9.49 17.04 -6.78
CA ARG A 31 -8.59 18.19 -6.97
C ARG A 31 -8.22 18.86 -5.64
N GLU A 32 -9.19 19.02 -4.75
CA GLU A 32 -8.94 19.59 -3.41
C GLU A 32 -7.86 18.77 -2.69
N VAL A 33 -8.02 17.45 -2.63
CA VAL A 33 -7.12 16.55 -1.90
C VAL A 33 -5.76 16.38 -2.57
N LEU A 34 -5.71 16.15 -3.88
CA LEU A 34 -4.47 15.82 -4.59
C LEU A 34 -3.63 17.04 -4.99
N VAL A 35 -4.22 18.24 -5.00
CA VAL A 35 -3.53 19.46 -5.48
C VAL A 35 -3.49 20.52 -4.39
N LYS A 36 -4.63 21.02 -3.94
CA LYS A 36 -4.67 22.18 -3.02
C LYS A 36 -4.19 21.80 -1.62
N GLU A 37 -4.76 20.74 -1.08
CA GLU A 37 -4.47 20.20 0.25
C GLU A 37 -3.41 19.09 0.21
N PHE A 38 -2.65 18.98 -0.88
CA PHE A 38 -1.59 17.98 -1.01
C PHE A 38 -0.61 17.95 0.20
N PRO A 39 -0.20 19.09 0.81
CA PRO A 39 0.64 19.07 2.01
C PRO A 39 0.04 18.31 3.21
N SER A 40 -1.29 18.22 3.28
CA SER A 40 -2.03 17.46 4.30
C SER A 40 -2.13 15.96 3.94
N PHE A 41 -2.03 15.61 2.66
CA PHE A 41 -2.24 14.26 2.12
C PHE A 41 -1.00 13.70 1.39
N THR A 42 0.21 13.96 1.92
CA THR A 42 1.47 13.54 1.29
C THR A 42 1.71 12.03 1.33
N ASP A 43 1.23 11.36 2.37
CA ASP A 43 1.61 9.98 2.68
C ASP A 43 0.68 8.97 1.99
N ARG A 44 1.25 7.88 1.46
CA ARG A 44 0.49 6.83 0.78
C ARG A 44 0.15 5.70 1.73
N ARG A 45 -0.96 5.02 1.48
CA ARG A 45 -1.35 3.79 2.21
C ARG A 45 -0.22 2.76 2.25
N ILE A 46 0.51 2.62 1.15
CA ILE A 46 1.60 1.64 0.99
C ILE A 46 2.79 1.94 1.90
N SER A 47 3.02 3.21 2.25
CA SER A 47 4.07 3.64 3.19
C SER A 47 3.97 2.87 4.51
N HIS A 48 2.76 2.76 5.06
CA HIS A 48 2.51 2.03 6.32
C HIS A 48 2.50 0.51 6.19
N LEU A 49 2.48 -0.03 4.98
CA LEU A 49 2.47 -1.47 4.74
C LEU A 49 3.87 -2.02 4.51
N LEU A 50 4.75 -1.23 3.88
CA LEU A 50 6.06 -1.66 3.43
C LEU A 50 7.23 -1.00 4.19
N SER A 51 6.96 -0.07 5.12
CA SER A 51 8.01 0.60 5.92
C SER A 51 8.88 -0.35 6.74
N ASP A 52 8.35 -1.52 7.10
CA ASP A 52 9.06 -2.53 7.90
C ASP A 52 9.94 -3.47 7.07
N ILE A 53 9.96 -3.32 5.74
CA ILE A 53 10.74 -4.16 4.83
C ILE A 53 12.01 -3.40 4.47
N ASP A 54 13.15 -3.86 4.98
CA ASP A 54 14.42 -3.12 4.89
C ASP A 54 14.82 -2.71 3.47
N VAL A 55 14.53 -3.55 2.47
CA VAL A 55 14.85 -3.27 1.06
C VAL A 55 13.86 -2.27 0.44
N LEU A 56 12.61 -2.23 0.91
CA LEU A 56 11.56 -1.41 0.31
C LEU A 56 11.31 -0.08 1.03
N LYS A 57 11.70 0.03 2.31
CA LYS A 57 11.41 1.21 3.15
C LYS A 57 11.95 2.51 2.57
N SER A 58 13.06 2.45 1.85
CA SER A 58 13.71 3.61 1.21
C SER A 58 13.18 3.91 -0.20
N MET A 59 12.22 3.14 -0.72
CA MET A 59 11.64 3.42 -2.03
C MET A 59 10.79 4.68 -2.00
N LEU A 60 10.85 5.50 -3.06
CA LEU A 60 10.12 6.77 -3.15
C LEU A 60 8.60 6.61 -2.92
N PHE A 61 7.99 5.49 -3.29
CA PHE A 61 6.56 5.27 -3.06
C PHE A 61 6.20 4.84 -1.62
N VAL A 62 7.20 4.45 -0.84
CA VAL A 62 7.07 4.00 0.56
C VAL A 62 7.46 5.10 1.54
N LEU A 63 8.43 5.95 1.21
CA LEU A 63 8.78 7.12 2.02
C LEU A 63 7.55 8.01 2.30
N ALA A 64 7.58 8.69 3.45
CA ALA A 64 6.51 9.57 3.93
C ALA A 64 7.08 10.92 4.41
N GLY A 65 6.22 11.93 4.51
CA GLY A 65 6.58 13.23 5.04
C GLY A 65 7.81 13.88 4.38
N GLU A 66 8.75 14.36 5.19
CA GLU A 66 9.90 15.13 4.73
C GLU A 66 10.93 14.29 3.97
N GLU A 67 11.15 13.03 4.35
CA GLU A 67 12.06 12.13 3.64
C GLU A 67 11.60 11.90 2.19
N TRP A 68 10.28 11.77 1.99
CA TRP A 68 9.70 11.68 0.66
C TRP A 68 9.95 12.96 -0.15
N LYS A 69 9.77 14.14 0.45
CA LYS A 69 9.98 15.42 -0.24
C LYS A 69 11.44 15.58 -0.67
N GLN A 70 12.37 15.26 0.23
CA GLN A 70 13.81 15.32 -0.04
C GLN A 70 14.21 14.33 -1.14
N MET A 71 13.79 13.07 -1.07
CA MET A 71 14.10 12.10 -2.11
C MET A 71 13.46 12.49 -3.46
N ARG A 72 12.25 13.04 -3.43
CA ARG A 72 11.58 13.50 -4.65
C ARG A 72 12.29 14.69 -5.28
N SER A 73 12.79 15.64 -4.50
CA SER A 73 13.53 16.79 -5.04
C SER A 73 14.83 16.34 -5.71
N VAL A 74 15.50 15.31 -5.17
CA VAL A 74 16.70 14.70 -5.77
C VAL A 74 16.39 13.96 -7.08
N LEU A 75 15.26 13.23 -7.15
CA LEU A 75 14.92 12.42 -8.32
C LEU A 75 14.23 13.20 -9.46
N SER A 76 13.54 14.29 -9.14
CA SER A 76 12.76 15.05 -10.14
C SER A 76 13.61 15.56 -11.33
N PRO A 77 14.85 16.04 -11.15
CA PRO A 77 15.73 16.46 -12.26
C PRO A 77 16.04 15.36 -13.29
N CYS A 78 15.95 14.08 -12.91
CA CYS A 78 16.16 12.95 -13.82
C CYS A 78 15.07 12.84 -14.89
N PHE A 79 13.90 13.44 -14.66
CA PHE A 79 12.72 13.38 -15.55
C PHE A 79 12.47 14.70 -16.30
N THR A 80 13.49 15.54 -16.47
CA THR A 80 13.36 16.74 -17.30
C THR A 80 13.09 16.37 -18.77
N PRO A 81 12.42 17.24 -19.56
CA PRO A 81 12.15 16.96 -20.97
C PRO A 81 13.38 16.56 -21.78
N GLY A 82 14.53 17.19 -21.52
CA GLY A 82 15.80 16.85 -22.18
C GLY A 82 16.36 15.47 -21.82
N LYS A 83 16.15 14.99 -20.58
CA LYS A 83 16.51 13.62 -20.17
C LYS A 83 15.53 12.60 -20.75
N ILE A 84 14.23 12.89 -20.73
CA ILE A 84 13.20 12.04 -21.34
C ILE A 84 13.45 11.88 -22.85
N LYS A 85 13.80 12.95 -23.56
CA LYS A 85 14.10 12.89 -25.00
C LYS A 85 15.21 11.88 -25.33
N ARG A 86 16.20 11.68 -24.45
CA ARG A 86 17.22 10.63 -24.63
C ARG A 86 16.64 9.23 -24.44
N VAL A 87 15.78 9.04 -23.44
CA VAL A 87 15.10 7.77 -23.17
C VAL A 87 14.17 7.37 -24.32
N VAL A 88 13.58 8.33 -25.04
CA VAL A 88 12.73 8.06 -26.22
C VAL A 88 13.46 7.23 -27.28
N ASN A 89 14.77 7.41 -27.47
CA ASN A 89 15.53 6.60 -28.42
C ASN A 89 15.63 5.14 -27.96
N ILE A 90 15.84 4.90 -26.66
CA ILE A 90 15.84 3.57 -26.05
C ILE A 90 14.47 2.91 -26.22
N ILE A 91 13.39 3.64 -25.95
CA ILE A 91 12.01 3.17 -26.14
C ILE A 91 11.78 2.71 -27.58
N LYS A 92 12.25 3.49 -28.58
CA LYS A 92 12.14 3.13 -30.00
C LYS A 92 12.92 1.86 -30.34
N GLU A 93 14.12 1.72 -29.82
CA GLU A 93 14.97 0.55 -30.07
C GLU A 93 14.34 -0.73 -29.50
N CYS A 94 13.96 -0.74 -28.22
CA CYS A 94 13.24 -1.85 -27.61
C CYS A 94 11.91 -2.15 -28.32
N GLY A 95 11.25 -1.10 -28.82
CA GLY A 95 10.01 -1.22 -29.58
C GLY A 95 10.20 -1.93 -30.92
N ARG A 96 11.32 -1.66 -31.62
CA ARG A 96 11.68 -2.34 -32.86
C ARG A 96 11.93 -3.83 -32.62
N THR A 97 12.71 -4.19 -31.60
CA THR A 97 12.96 -5.59 -31.22
C THR A 97 11.65 -6.30 -30.88
N THR A 98 10.78 -5.66 -30.10
CA THR A 98 9.47 -6.22 -29.75
C THR A 98 8.58 -6.42 -30.97
N ALA A 99 8.57 -5.48 -31.92
CA ALA A 99 7.82 -5.60 -33.17
C ALA A 99 8.34 -6.76 -34.05
N GLU A 100 9.64 -6.98 -34.09
CA GLU A 100 10.24 -8.14 -34.76
C GLU A 100 9.84 -9.45 -34.09
N ASN A 101 9.84 -9.50 -32.77
CA ASN A 101 9.36 -10.66 -32.00
C ASN A 101 7.89 -10.95 -32.31
N PHE A 102 7.04 -9.91 -32.39
CA PHE A 102 5.64 -10.07 -32.79
C PHE A 102 5.50 -10.63 -34.21
N ARG A 103 6.25 -10.10 -35.18
CA ARG A 103 6.23 -10.58 -36.58
C ARG A 103 6.62 -12.05 -36.66
N THR A 104 7.65 -12.46 -35.92
CA THR A 104 8.10 -13.85 -35.87
C THR A 104 7.04 -14.76 -35.25
N ALA A 105 6.43 -14.34 -34.15
CA ALA A 105 5.37 -15.13 -33.51
C ALA A 105 4.11 -15.24 -34.39
N ALA A 106 3.75 -14.18 -35.12
CA ALA A 106 2.61 -14.17 -36.04
C ALA A 106 2.75 -15.19 -37.17
N LYS A 107 3.98 -15.46 -37.65
CA LYS A 107 4.23 -16.49 -38.68
C LYS A 107 3.79 -17.89 -38.26
N SER A 108 3.70 -18.17 -36.96
CA SER A 108 3.29 -19.49 -36.45
C SER A 108 1.80 -19.79 -36.66
N GLY A 109 0.98 -18.77 -36.95
CA GLY A 109 -0.48 -18.90 -37.08
C GLY A 109 -1.21 -19.29 -35.78
N LYS A 110 -0.50 -19.35 -34.65
CA LYS A 110 -1.04 -19.75 -33.35
C LYS A 110 -1.46 -18.53 -32.52
N PRO A 111 -2.44 -18.67 -31.61
CA PRO A 111 -2.73 -17.66 -30.61
C PRO A 111 -1.49 -17.34 -29.77
N ILE A 112 -1.20 -16.05 -29.60
CA ILE A 112 -0.04 -15.56 -28.83
C ILE A 112 -0.50 -14.88 -27.54
N GLN A 113 0.27 -15.06 -26.46
CA GLN A 113 0.03 -14.37 -25.21
C GLN A 113 0.69 -12.99 -25.23
N VAL A 114 -0.05 -11.98 -25.69
CA VAL A 114 0.42 -10.60 -25.89
C VAL A 114 1.06 -10.00 -24.62
N LYS A 115 0.56 -10.36 -23.43
CA LYS A 115 1.12 -9.92 -22.14
C LYS A 115 2.63 -10.20 -22.02
N LYS A 116 3.13 -11.33 -22.52
CA LYS A 116 4.56 -11.70 -22.43
C LYS A 116 5.44 -10.71 -23.20
N PHE A 117 4.99 -10.27 -24.38
CA PHE A 117 5.71 -9.30 -25.20
C PHE A 117 5.80 -7.95 -24.49
N TYR A 118 4.69 -7.45 -23.94
CA TYR A 118 4.68 -6.16 -23.25
C TYR A 118 5.46 -6.18 -21.93
N VAL A 119 5.44 -7.29 -21.20
CA VAL A 119 6.26 -7.43 -19.99
C VAL A 119 7.75 -7.43 -20.35
N ALA A 120 8.16 -8.20 -21.37
CA ALA A 120 9.54 -8.19 -21.84
C ALA A 120 9.96 -6.79 -22.33
N TYR A 121 9.14 -6.16 -23.18
CA TYR A 121 9.38 -4.79 -23.66
C TYR A 121 9.55 -3.78 -22.53
N ALA A 122 8.65 -3.77 -21.53
CA ALA A 122 8.74 -2.85 -20.42
C ALA A 122 10.01 -3.08 -19.59
N MET A 123 10.40 -4.35 -19.38
CA MET A 123 11.63 -4.70 -18.69
C MET A 123 12.88 -4.27 -19.46
N ASP A 124 12.92 -4.49 -20.78
CA ASP A 124 14.05 -4.10 -21.63
C ASP A 124 14.22 -2.58 -21.64
N VAL A 125 13.13 -1.83 -21.75
CA VAL A 125 13.15 -0.35 -21.66
C VAL A 125 13.71 0.12 -20.32
N ILE A 126 13.26 -0.46 -19.19
CA ILE A 126 13.74 -0.09 -17.86
C ILE A 126 15.21 -0.47 -17.69
N ALA A 127 15.60 -1.67 -18.10
CA ALA A 127 16.97 -2.17 -18.03
C ALA A 127 17.93 -1.26 -18.80
N SER A 128 17.56 -0.90 -20.03
CA SER A 128 18.38 -0.03 -20.88
C SER A 128 18.38 1.42 -20.39
N ALA A 129 17.23 1.97 -19.98
CA ALA A 129 17.14 3.37 -19.57
C ALA A 129 17.75 3.64 -18.19
N ALA A 130 17.53 2.76 -17.21
CA ALA A 130 17.96 2.98 -15.83
C ALA A 130 19.32 2.35 -15.51
N PHE A 131 19.65 1.21 -16.15
CA PHE A 131 20.85 0.44 -15.84
C PHE A 131 21.84 0.36 -17.01
N SER A 132 21.51 0.95 -18.16
CA SER A 132 22.30 0.86 -19.40
C SER A 132 22.59 -0.59 -19.82
N VAL A 133 21.68 -1.51 -19.50
CA VAL A 133 21.77 -2.93 -19.87
C VAL A 133 20.85 -3.18 -21.06
N GLN A 134 21.42 -3.60 -22.18
CA GLN A 134 20.66 -4.08 -23.32
C GLN A 134 20.21 -5.51 -23.06
N LEU A 135 18.90 -5.73 -23.15
CA LEU A 135 18.26 -7.03 -22.95
C LEU A 135 17.35 -7.34 -24.14
N ASP A 136 17.15 -8.63 -24.36
CA ASP A 136 16.07 -9.17 -25.18
C ASP A 136 15.30 -10.19 -24.33
N SER A 137 14.54 -9.67 -23.36
CA SER A 137 13.89 -10.49 -22.33
C SER A 137 12.87 -11.48 -22.90
N TYR A 138 12.39 -11.25 -24.13
CA TYR A 138 11.45 -12.16 -24.79
C TYR A 138 12.17 -13.39 -25.34
N ASN A 139 13.30 -13.20 -26.04
CA ASN A 139 14.05 -14.30 -26.63
C ASN A 139 14.98 -15.00 -25.62
N ASP A 140 15.44 -14.30 -24.57
CA ASP A 140 16.21 -14.87 -23.45
C ASP A 140 15.47 -14.73 -22.11
N PRO A 141 14.44 -15.55 -21.84
CA PRO A 141 13.74 -15.56 -20.56
C PRO A 141 14.59 -16.11 -19.41
N LYS A 142 15.77 -16.68 -19.69
CA LYS A 142 16.69 -17.20 -18.67
C LYS A 142 17.64 -16.13 -18.13
N ASN A 143 17.58 -14.93 -18.70
CA ASN A 143 18.37 -13.80 -18.24
C ASN A 143 18.16 -13.54 -16.74
N LYS A 144 19.27 -13.49 -15.98
CA LYS A 144 19.24 -13.31 -14.52
C LYS A 144 18.61 -11.97 -14.11
N PHE A 145 18.80 -10.92 -14.90
CA PHE A 145 18.20 -9.61 -14.65
C PHE A 145 16.67 -9.71 -14.78
N PHE A 146 16.21 -10.25 -15.91
CA PHE A 146 14.78 -10.42 -16.16
C PHE A 146 14.10 -11.28 -15.09
N GLN A 147 14.67 -12.44 -14.74
CA GLN A 147 14.11 -13.31 -13.71
C GLN A 147 14.08 -12.66 -12.32
N SER A 148 15.12 -11.89 -11.97
CA SER A 148 15.18 -11.21 -10.68
C SER A 148 14.16 -10.08 -10.61
N ALA A 149 14.02 -9.32 -11.69
CA ALA A 149 13.03 -8.26 -11.81
C ALA A 149 11.61 -8.84 -11.78
N GLU A 150 11.32 -9.90 -12.54
CA GLU A 150 10.02 -10.57 -12.53
C GLU A 150 9.65 -11.06 -11.13
N LYS A 151 10.61 -11.66 -10.39
CA LYS A 151 10.41 -12.08 -9.00
C LYS A 151 10.12 -10.89 -8.08
N ALA A 152 10.83 -9.78 -8.24
CA ALA A 152 10.64 -8.56 -7.43
C ALA A 152 9.26 -7.94 -7.65
N PHE A 153 8.74 -7.96 -8.89
CA PHE A 153 7.41 -7.43 -9.23
C PHE A 153 6.27 -8.45 -9.08
N SER A 154 6.59 -9.72 -8.77
CA SER A 154 5.57 -10.75 -8.57
C SER A 154 4.76 -10.55 -7.28
N THR A 155 3.47 -10.92 -7.32
CA THR A 155 2.54 -10.90 -6.18
C THR A 155 3.07 -11.67 -4.95
N TYR A 156 3.98 -12.63 -5.16
CA TYR A 156 4.57 -13.45 -4.09
C TYR A 156 5.47 -12.64 -3.14
N PHE A 157 6.18 -11.62 -3.64
CA PHE A 157 6.91 -10.67 -2.78
C PHE A 157 5.91 -9.95 -1.87
N ASN A 158 4.85 -9.37 -2.45
CA ASN A 158 3.84 -8.60 -1.71
C ASN A 158 3.11 -9.39 -0.61
N ILE A 159 2.81 -10.68 -0.81
CA ILE A 159 2.12 -11.51 0.19
C ILE A 159 3.08 -12.00 1.28
N LYS A 160 4.29 -12.46 0.95
CA LYS A 160 5.26 -12.99 1.93
C LYS A 160 5.65 -11.95 2.97
N TYR A 161 5.87 -10.69 2.57
CA TYR A 161 6.17 -9.60 3.51
C TYR A 161 4.93 -9.08 4.26
N ALA A 162 3.74 -9.11 3.64
CA ALA A 162 2.49 -8.84 4.36
C ALA A 162 2.24 -9.87 5.48
N PHE A 163 2.64 -11.13 5.29
CA PHE A 163 2.61 -12.16 6.35
C PHE A 163 3.65 -11.90 7.45
N HIS A 164 4.80 -11.29 7.17
CA HIS A 164 5.78 -10.93 8.20
C HIS A 164 5.18 -10.01 9.30
N ARG A 165 4.21 -9.16 8.92
CA ARG A 165 3.41 -8.34 9.83
C ARG A 165 2.49 -9.17 10.76
N LYS A 166 1.95 -10.30 10.29
CA LYS A 166 1.15 -11.24 11.12
C LYS A 166 1.98 -11.89 12.24
N TYR A 167 3.27 -12.14 12.02
CA TYR A 167 4.12 -12.76 13.04
C TYR A 167 4.46 -11.82 14.22
N LYS A 168 4.58 -10.49 13.98
CA LYS A 168 4.67 -9.50 15.07
C LYS A 168 3.34 -9.32 15.82
N ILE A 169 2.20 -9.36 15.11
CA ILE A 169 0.85 -9.30 15.73
C ILE A 169 0.56 -10.56 16.58
N LYS A 170 0.98 -11.76 16.16
CA LYS A 170 0.87 -12.97 17.00
C LYS A 170 1.66 -12.85 18.30
N LYS A 171 2.84 -12.19 18.30
CA LYS A 171 3.63 -11.97 19.51
C LYS A 171 2.95 -10.97 20.46
N ILE A 172 2.32 -9.93 19.92
CA ILE A 172 1.50 -8.97 20.70
C ILE A 172 0.21 -9.61 21.21
N PHE A 173 -0.50 -10.43 20.41
CA PHE A 173 -1.67 -11.17 20.89
C PHE A 173 -1.31 -12.21 21.95
N ARG A 174 -0.14 -12.85 21.82
CA ARG A 174 0.38 -13.78 22.85
C ARG A 174 0.82 -13.02 24.12
N PHE A 175 1.35 -11.80 24.00
CA PHE A 175 1.71 -10.92 25.11
C PHE A 175 0.49 -10.29 25.80
N LEU A 176 -0.56 -9.93 25.04
CA LEU A 176 -1.85 -9.45 25.57
C LEU A 176 -2.67 -10.59 26.19
N ALA A 177 -2.56 -11.81 25.68
CA ALA A 177 -3.11 -13.00 26.34
C ALA A 177 -2.34 -13.34 27.63
N TYR A 178 -1.03 -13.09 27.67
CA TYR A 178 -0.20 -13.26 28.88
C TYR A 178 -0.54 -12.24 29.97
N PHE A 179 -0.89 -10.99 29.59
CA PHE A 179 -1.37 -9.97 30.53
C PHE A 179 -2.87 -10.07 30.88
N ASN A 180 -3.64 -10.94 30.21
CA ASN A 180 -5.04 -11.25 30.51
C ASN A 180 -5.22 -12.62 31.22
N MET A 181 -4.18 -13.15 31.84
CA MET A 181 -4.31 -14.24 32.82
C MET A 181 -3.96 -13.73 34.23
N CYS A 182 -4.76 -12.81 34.74
CA CYS A 182 -5.19 -12.93 36.12
C CYS A 182 -6.68 -13.20 36.06
N GLU A 183 -7.08 -14.44 36.35
CA GLU A 183 -8.44 -14.78 36.69
C GLU A 183 -8.96 -13.76 37.71
N TYR A 184 -9.92 -12.94 37.31
CA TYR A 184 -10.84 -12.39 38.29
C TYR A 184 -11.88 -13.49 38.51
N PRO A 185 -11.88 -14.18 39.66
CA PRO A 185 -12.95 -15.13 39.93
C PRO A 185 -14.26 -14.36 39.94
N LEU A 186 -15.30 -14.90 39.29
CA LEU A 186 -16.66 -14.35 39.21
C LEU A 186 -17.30 -13.98 40.56
N HIS A 187 -16.65 -14.28 41.68
CA HIS A 187 -17.14 -14.13 43.04
C HIS A 187 -17.08 -12.68 43.58
N THR A 188 -16.15 -11.84 43.10
CA THR A 188 -16.02 -10.44 43.60
C THR A 188 -17.07 -9.49 43.03
N THR A 189 -17.59 -9.74 41.83
CA THR A 189 -18.69 -8.96 41.24
C THR A 189 -20.02 -9.24 41.94
N LEU A 190 -20.23 -10.47 42.43
CA LEU A 190 -21.43 -10.85 43.20
C LEU A 190 -21.43 -10.25 44.61
N LEU A 191 -20.28 -10.22 45.29
CA LEU A 191 -20.14 -9.65 46.66
C LEU A 191 -20.41 -8.14 46.73
N TYR A 192 -20.11 -7.40 45.66
CA TYR A 192 -20.38 -5.96 45.61
C TYR A 192 -21.87 -5.66 45.39
N THR A 193 -22.61 -6.57 44.73
CA THR A 193 -24.06 -6.41 44.51
C THR A 193 -24.92 -6.81 45.70
N THR A 194 -24.41 -7.67 46.60
CA THR A 194 -25.16 -8.15 47.78
C THR A 194 -24.97 -7.28 49.03
N THR A 195 -23.95 -6.43 49.10
CA THR A 195 -23.67 -5.60 50.28
C THR A 195 -24.30 -4.20 50.22
N HIS A 196 -24.81 -3.75 49.08
CA HIS A 196 -25.46 -2.44 48.93
C HIS A 196 -26.72 -2.55 48.05
N PRO A 197 -27.89 -2.85 48.64
CA PRO A 197 -29.11 -3.13 47.88
C PRO A 197 -29.88 -1.88 47.42
N ASP A 198 -29.45 -0.66 47.73
CA ASP A 198 -30.11 0.55 47.22
C ASP A 198 -29.09 1.64 46.86
N SER A 199 -28.72 1.71 45.60
CA SER A 199 -28.22 2.96 45.00
C SER A 199 -28.68 3.03 43.55
N ARG A 200 -29.85 3.65 43.37
CA ARG A 200 -30.51 3.91 42.09
C ARG A 200 -29.81 5.00 41.27
N ASP A 201 -28.49 4.97 41.14
CA ASP A 201 -27.75 5.95 40.34
C ASP A 201 -27.14 5.33 39.09
N LYS A 202 -27.81 5.57 37.94
CA LYS A 202 -27.40 5.05 36.62
C LYS A 202 -26.04 5.60 36.16
N ASN A 203 -25.56 6.70 36.75
CA ASN A 203 -24.32 7.36 36.35
C ASN A 203 -23.06 6.62 36.84
N LEU A 204 -23.12 5.88 37.95
CA LEU A 204 -21.96 5.12 38.45
C LEU A 204 -21.65 3.88 37.61
N ARG A 205 -22.67 3.21 37.05
CA ARG A 205 -22.48 2.10 36.10
C ARG A 205 -21.78 2.56 34.82
N PHE A 206 -22.08 3.79 34.38
CA PHE A 206 -21.38 4.40 33.26
C PHE A 206 -19.94 4.80 33.62
N ALA A 207 -19.68 5.26 34.84
CA ALA A 207 -18.32 5.63 35.29
C ALA A 207 -17.35 4.44 35.36
N VAL A 208 -17.82 3.27 35.81
CA VAL A 208 -17.00 2.04 35.83
C VAL A 208 -16.73 1.51 34.41
N TRP A 209 -17.69 1.64 33.48
CA TRP A 209 -17.47 1.31 32.07
C TRP A 209 -16.61 2.35 31.33
N MET A 210 -16.69 3.63 31.71
CA MET A 210 -15.94 4.75 31.13
C MET A 210 -14.50 4.86 31.66
N GLY A 211 -14.15 4.16 32.74
CA GLY A 211 -12.84 4.19 33.40
C GLY A 211 -11.63 3.77 32.55
N VAL A 212 -11.82 3.36 31.30
CA VAL A 212 -10.73 2.97 30.38
C VAL A 212 -10.50 3.99 29.24
N ARG A 213 -11.21 5.13 29.18
CA ARG A 213 -11.21 5.95 27.96
C ARG A 213 -10.83 7.43 28.08
N ARG A 214 -9.98 7.82 29.03
CA ARG A 214 -9.45 9.21 29.06
C ARG A 214 -8.06 9.42 28.44
N ASN A 215 -7.20 8.40 28.33
CA ASN A 215 -5.86 8.59 27.73
C ASN A 215 -5.74 8.18 26.25
N PHE A 216 -6.80 7.73 25.60
CA PHE A 216 -6.76 7.27 24.20
C PHE A 216 -7.38 8.25 23.19
N ILE A 217 -8.09 9.27 23.65
CA ILE A 217 -8.86 10.19 22.80
C ILE A 217 -8.06 11.46 22.43
N GLU A 218 -7.02 11.82 23.20
CA GLU A 218 -6.18 12.99 22.85
C GLU A 218 -5.03 12.70 21.88
N GLN A 219 -4.68 11.43 21.62
CA GLN A 219 -3.55 11.10 20.72
C GLN A 219 -3.95 10.77 19.26
N LYS A 220 -5.24 10.82 18.91
CA LYS A 220 -5.70 10.54 17.53
C LYS A 220 -6.38 11.75 16.89
N ARG A 221 -5.68 12.89 16.86
CA ARG A 221 -5.95 13.90 15.83
C ARG A 221 -5.45 13.38 14.47
N LYS A 222 -6.42 12.84 13.72
CA LYS A 222 -6.59 12.91 12.25
C LYS A 222 -5.36 12.64 11.37
N LYS A 223 -5.32 11.43 10.78
CA LYS A 223 -4.99 11.24 9.35
C LYS A 223 -6.07 10.34 8.74
N ILE A 224 -7.04 10.95 8.08
CA ILE A 224 -7.99 10.24 7.21
C ILE A 224 -7.22 9.95 5.93
N PHE A 225 -7.07 8.67 5.59
CA PHE A 225 -6.51 8.29 4.30
C PHE A 225 -7.62 8.34 3.26
N ILE A 226 -7.49 9.29 2.34
CA ILE A 226 -8.34 9.39 1.17
C ILE A 226 -7.72 8.51 0.10
N GLN A 227 -8.50 7.58 -0.43
CA GLN A 227 -8.11 6.76 -1.56
C GLN A 227 -8.72 7.41 -2.81
N VAL A 228 -7.86 8.02 -3.63
CA VAL A 228 -8.17 8.39 -5.01
C VAL A 228 -7.66 7.30 -5.93
#